data_AF-A0A1W5D8U6-F1
#
_entry.id   AF-A0A1W5D8U6-F1
#
_cell.length_a   1.000
_cell.length_b   1.000
_cell.length_c   1.000
_cell.angle_alpha   90.00
_cell.angle_beta   90.00
_cell.angle_gamma   90.00
#
_symmetry.space_group_name_H-M   'P 1'
#
loop_
_entity.id
_entity.type
_entity.pdbx_description
1 polymer ?
#
loop_
_entity_poly.entity_id
_entity_poly.type
_entity_poly.pdbx_seq_one_letter_code
_entity_poly.pdbx_strand_id
1 'polypeptide(L)'
;MASTIIHPPRDPNTLSNYNNFVTTHTVANFDIDFKQKRLAGFVKLDLKSITHAQTKQILLDTSFLTVSDVKVYGKSSKWALLSRFEPYGSALEIRLDEGVELDKVIEVDIHVHTTKDCTALQWLTPTQTANKKHPYMFSQCQAIHARSLFPCQDTPDVKSTFDFNIRSPLPVIASGLSTGAKDFRPGENGEAGTLLYTFRQDIPIPSYLFAIASGDIATASIGPRSTVATGPEEIQATKWELEADTERFIQAAENIVYPYAWTTYNVLVLPPSFPYGGMENPVFTFATPTIISGDRENVDVIAHELSHSWSGNLVSNASWEHFWLNEGWTVYLERRIIAAIHGEAHRDFSAIIGWKALSDSIAHFGEDHKFTRLVIDLKGKDPDDAFSTIPYEKGSTFLYHLEKLLGKEKWDKFIPHYFTKYARKSVDSYEFKSTLFSFFDSDHTATNDLKKLDWETWFYAPGFPPKPAFDTSLVDVCYTLASKWESWSSSDGSSMFEPSKSDIEGWTANQVVVFLERVQDFEQALSKEDVERMGKEYGFAKNGNVEVVSRYLGVGLRAKDPAVYGPTAELLGKVGRMKFVRPLFRQLNKVDRKLAVETFERNKDFYHPICRGLVEKDIFGKK
;
A
#
# COMPACT_ATOMS: atom_id res chain seq x y z
N MET A 1 -33.83 20.10 -28.50
CA MET A 1 -33.33 18.79 -28.05
C MET A 1 -32.04 19.05 -27.28
N ALA A 2 -32.04 18.88 -25.97
CA ALA A 2 -30.81 18.99 -25.18
C ALA A 2 -29.86 17.87 -25.63
N SER A 3 -28.60 18.20 -25.90
CA SER A 3 -27.58 17.22 -26.27
C SER A 3 -27.47 16.18 -25.15
N THR A 4 -27.70 14.91 -25.47
CA THR A 4 -27.47 13.81 -24.52
C THR A 4 -25.97 13.77 -24.20
N ILE A 5 -25.60 14.21 -23.00
CA ILE A 5 -24.23 14.04 -22.49
C ILE A 5 -24.09 12.55 -22.14
N ILE A 6 -23.14 11.88 -22.78
CA ILE A 6 -22.80 10.47 -22.52
C ILE A 6 -21.54 10.48 -21.66
N HIS A 7 -21.63 9.96 -20.44
CA HIS A 7 -20.50 9.67 -19.57
C HIS A 7 -20.21 8.17 -19.64
N PRO A 8 -19.26 7.72 -20.49
CA PRO A 8 -18.92 6.29 -20.54
C PRO A 8 -18.22 5.89 -19.24
N PRO A 9 -18.65 4.80 -18.58
CA PRO A 9 -17.95 4.28 -17.41
C PRO A 9 -16.54 3.81 -17.80
N ARG A 10 -15.54 4.22 -17.02
CA ARG A 10 -14.12 3.89 -17.18
C ARG A 10 -13.68 2.71 -16.30
N ASP A 11 -14.38 2.47 -15.20
CA ASP A 11 -14.05 1.44 -14.22
C ASP A 11 -14.97 0.21 -14.37
N PRO A 12 -14.43 -0.96 -14.76
CA PRO A 12 -15.20 -2.18 -14.86
C PRO A 12 -15.38 -2.92 -13.52
N ASN A 13 -14.84 -2.42 -12.41
CA ASN A 13 -14.82 -3.08 -11.10
C ASN A 13 -15.83 -2.53 -10.08
N THR A 14 -16.75 -1.67 -10.52
CA THR A 14 -17.87 -1.14 -9.74
C THR A 14 -19.21 -1.56 -10.35
N LEU A 15 -20.20 -1.82 -9.49
CA LEU A 15 -21.61 -2.00 -9.84
C LEU A 15 -22.41 -0.69 -9.75
N SER A 16 -21.80 0.38 -9.24
CA SER A 16 -22.44 1.67 -9.10
C SER A 16 -22.65 2.36 -10.45
N ASN A 17 -23.70 3.17 -10.55
CA ASN A 17 -23.97 3.98 -11.75
C ASN A 17 -23.37 5.38 -11.61
N TYR A 18 -22.06 5.43 -11.38
CA TYR A 18 -21.31 6.67 -11.17
C TYR A 18 -21.21 7.58 -12.40
N ASN A 19 -21.66 7.06 -13.55
CA ASN A 19 -21.89 7.82 -14.77
C ASN A 19 -23.24 8.57 -14.79
N ASN A 20 -24.11 8.37 -13.81
CA ASN A 20 -25.35 9.13 -13.64
C ASN A 20 -25.30 10.10 -12.46
N PHE A 21 -24.66 9.68 -11.37
CA PHE A 21 -24.50 10.44 -10.13
C PHE A 21 -23.05 10.42 -9.68
N VAL A 22 -22.58 11.47 -9.02
CA VAL A 22 -21.24 11.52 -8.43
C VAL A 22 -21.37 11.94 -6.97
N THR A 23 -20.88 11.14 -6.04
CA THR A 23 -20.79 11.49 -4.62
C THR A 23 -19.81 12.65 -4.44
N THR A 24 -20.27 13.76 -3.87
CA THR A 24 -19.45 14.96 -3.61
C THR A 24 -19.06 15.12 -2.14
N HIS A 25 -19.89 14.59 -1.24
CA HIS A 25 -19.63 14.61 0.20
C HIS A 25 -20.16 13.33 0.86
N THR A 26 -19.44 12.85 1.87
CA THR A 26 -19.75 11.64 2.63
C THR A 26 -19.63 11.90 4.12
N VAL A 27 -20.67 11.62 4.89
CA VAL A 27 -20.60 11.63 6.36
C VAL A 27 -20.63 10.19 6.85
N ALA A 28 -19.56 9.75 7.50
CA ALA A 28 -19.43 8.42 8.09
C ALA A 28 -19.69 8.50 9.60
N ASN A 29 -20.86 8.02 10.05
CA ASN A 29 -21.22 7.95 11.47
C ASN A 29 -21.21 6.50 11.92
N PHE A 30 -20.19 6.10 12.68
CA PHE A 30 -20.02 4.71 13.11
C PHE A 30 -19.64 4.58 14.57
N ASP A 31 -20.23 3.60 15.22
CA ASP A 31 -19.80 3.07 16.51
C ASP A 31 -18.91 1.84 16.26
N ILE A 32 -17.72 1.83 16.89
CA ILE A 32 -16.80 0.69 16.89
C ILE A 32 -17.18 -0.27 18.01
N ASP A 33 -17.73 -1.43 17.66
CA ASP A 33 -18.08 -2.48 18.61
C ASP A 33 -17.00 -3.58 18.59
N PHE A 34 -16.02 -3.46 19.49
CA PHE A 34 -14.94 -4.46 19.66
C PHE A 34 -15.44 -5.84 20.10
N LYS A 35 -16.59 -5.93 20.77
CA LYS A 35 -17.15 -7.18 21.27
C LYS A 35 -17.78 -7.98 20.14
N GLN A 36 -18.58 -7.31 19.30
CA GLN A 36 -19.20 -7.92 18.12
C GLN A 36 -18.32 -7.87 16.87
N LYS A 37 -17.17 -7.17 16.94
CA LYS A 37 -16.24 -6.98 15.82
C LYS A 37 -16.93 -6.42 14.58
N ARG A 38 -17.65 -5.31 14.78
CA ARG A 38 -18.37 -4.62 13.70
C ARG A 38 -18.34 -3.11 13.85
N LEU A 39 -18.52 -2.42 12.72
CA LEU A 39 -18.96 -1.03 12.70
C LEU A 39 -20.48 -1.02 12.54
N ALA A 40 -21.16 -0.17 13.29
CA ALA A 40 -22.60 0.01 13.18
C ALA A 40 -22.95 1.50 13.20
N GLY A 41 -23.88 1.93 12.36
CA GLY A 41 -24.28 3.32 12.30
C GLY A 41 -24.96 3.67 10.98
N PHE A 42 -24.57 4.79 10.38
CA PHE A 42 -25.08 5.19 9.08
C PHE A 42 -24.05 5.98 8.28
N VAL A 43 -24.17 5.89 6.96
CA VAL A 43 -23.47 6.77 6.02
C VAL A 43 -24.49 7.72 5.38
N LYS A 44 -24.11 8.98 5.23
CA LYS A 44 -24.86 9.97 4.45
C LYS A 44 -24.05 10.34 3.22
N LEU A 45 -24.68 10.31 2.05
CA LEU A 45 -24.06 10.64 0.77
C LEU A 45 -24.80 11.81 0.13
N ASP A 46 -24.05 12.83 -0.28
CA ASP A 46 -24.53 13.88 -1.18
C ASP A 46 -24.13 13.52 -2.60
N LEU A 47 -25.10 13.14 -3.42
CA LEU A 47 -24.92 12.67 -4.80
C LEU A 47 -25.38 13.73 -5.79
N LYS A 48 -24.46 14.27 -6.59
CA LYS A 48 -24.77 15.22 -7.65
C LYS A 48 -25.13 14.48 -8.94
N SER A 49 -26.28 14.79 -9.54
CA SER A 49 -26.63 14.28 -10.88
C SER A 49 -25.74 14.92 -11.94
N ILE A 50 -25.20 14.08 -12.82
CA ILE A 50 -24.39 14.50 -13.99
C ILE A 50 -25.15 14.27 -15.31
N THR A 51 -26.45 14.04 -15.25
CA THR A 51 -27.30 13.79 -16.42
C THR A 51 -28.61 14.56 -16.35
N HIS A 52 -29.28 14.77 -17.49
CA HIS A 52 -30.62 15.36 -17.54
C HIS A 52 -31.70 14.32 -17.21
N ALA A 53 -31.82 13.95 -15.92
CA ALA A 53 -32.87 13.06 -15.41
C ALA A 53 -32.98 11.70 -16.14
N GLN A 54 -31.85 11.11 -16.56
CA GLN A 54 -31.84 9.90 -17.39
C GLN A 54 -32.26 8.62 -16.67
N THR A 55 -32.15 8.59 -15.34
CA THR A 55 -32.46 7.40 -14.53
C THR A 55 -33.24 7.77 -13.27
N LYS A 56 -34.04 6.82 -12.78
CA LYS A 56 -34.77 6.88 -11.50
C LYS A 56 -34.17 5.96 -10.44
N GLN A 57 -32.92 5.55 -10.62
CA GLN A 57 -32.26 4.58 -9.75
C GLN A 57 -30.85 5.06 -9.42
N ILE A 58 -30.50 4.98 -8.14
CA ILE A 58 -29.11 5.10 -7.66
C ILE A 58 -28.64 3.68 -7.37
N LEU A 59 -27.48 3.31 -7.91
CA LEU A 59 -26.79 2.07 -7.63
C LEU A 59 -25.51 2.36 -6.86
N LEU A 60 -25.31 1.70 -5.73
CA LEU A 60 -24.10 1.77 -4.91
C LEU A 60 -23.51 0.37 -4.73
N ASP A 61 -22.20 0.28 -4.60
CA ASP A 61 -21.50 -0.96 -4.27
C ASP A 61 -21.72 -1.34 -2.80
N THR A 62 -21.95 -2.63 -2.54
CA THR A 62 -21.90 -3.20 -1.19
C THR A 62 -21.24 -4.58 -1.23
N SER A 63 -20.57 -5.00 -0.16
CA SER A 63 -20.07 -6.37 -0.01
C SER A 63 -20.18 -6.82 1.44
N PHE A 64 -20.99 -7.86 1.69
CA PHE A 64 -21.19 -8.42 3.03
C PHE A 64 -21.62 -7.38 4.08
N LEU A 65 -22.56 -6.51 3.70
CA LEU A 65 -23.15 -5.50 4.58
C LEU A 65 -24.61 -5.84 4.91
N THR A 66 -25.01 -5.51 6.13
CA THR A 66 -26.43 -5.45 6.48
C THR A 66 -26.90 -4.01 6.34
N VAL A 67 -27.81 -3.78 5.41
CA VAL A 67 -28.54 -2.50 5.25
C VAL A 67 -29.88 -2.63 5.95
N SER A 68 -30.18 -1.72 6.88
CA SER A 68 -31.43 -1.76 7.66
C SER A 68 -32.45 -0.70 7.27
N ASP A 69 -32.00 0.46 6.79
CA ASP A 69 -32.87 1.55 6.37
C ASP A 69 -32.16 2.44 5.35
N VAL A 70 -32.93 3.00 4.42
CA VAL A 70 -32.46 3.98 3.43
C VAL A 70 -33.46 5.11 3.36
N LYS A 71 -32.96 6.34 3.52
CA LYS A 71 -33.75 7.55 3.40
C LYS A 71 -33.20 8.43 2.28
N VAL A 72 -34.12 9.06 1.54
CA VAL A 72 -33.81 10.09 0.55
C VAL A 72 -34.45 11.38 1.02
N TYR A 73 -33.65 12.43 1.22
CA TYR A 73 -34.07 13.68 1.87
C TYR A 73 -34.80 13.44 3.21
N GLY A 74 -34.27 12.55 4.05
CA GLY A 74 -34.84 12.17 5.34
C GLY A 74 -36.14 11.33 5.30
N LYS A 75 -36.68 11.01 4.12
CA LYS A 75 -37.88 10.18 3.96
C LYS A 75 -37.51 8.76 3.57
N SER A 76 -38.19 7.75 4.14
CA SER A 76 -37.96 6.35 3.78
C SER A 76 -38.12 6.13 2.28
N SER A 77 -37.16 5.43 1.68
CA SER A 77 -37.11 5.15 0.25
C SER A 77 -37.31 3.66 -0.04
N LYS A 78 -37.72 3.33 -1.26
CA LYS A 78 -37.76 1.93 -1.72
C LYS A 78 -36.37 1.54 -2.18
N TRP A 79 -35.83 0.48 -1.61
CA TRP A 79 -34.50 -0.04 -1.95
C TRP A 79 -34.48 -1.56 -1.98
N ALA A 80 -33.46 -2.12 -2.62
CA ALA A 80 -33.19 -3.55 -2.64
C ALA A 80 -31.68 -3.81 -2.74
N LEU A 81 -31.20 -4.87 -2.07
CA LEU A 81 -29.90 -5.46 -2.37
C LEU A 81 -30.07 -6.44 -3.51
N LEU A 82 -29.41 -6.18 -4.63
CA LEU A 82 -29.42 -7.07 -5.78
C LEU A 82 -28.57 -8.32 -5.51
N SER A 83 -28.78 -9.36 -6.34
CA SER A 83 -28.00 -10.59 -6.27
C SER A 83 -26.50 -10.30 -6.34
N ARG A 84 -25.74 -10.97 -5.48
CA ARG A 84 -24.29 -10.84 -5.42
C ARG A 84 -23.69 -11.27 -6.77
N PHE A 85 -22.83 -10.43 -7.32
CA PHE A 85 -22.06 -10.65 -8.53
C PHE A 85 -20.58 -10.66 -8.15
N GLU A 86 -19.96 -11.83 -8.19
CA GLU A 86 -18.54 -11.95 -7.86
C GLU A 86 -17.65 -11.38 -8.97
N PRO A 87 -16.53 -10.71 -8.62
CA PRO A 87 -16.05 -10.46 -7.25
C PRO A 87 -16.61 -9.17 -6.60
N TYR A 88 -17.50 -8.44 -7.28
CA TYR A 88 -17.84 -7.06 -6.97
C TYR A 88 -18.83 -6.85 -5.82
N GLY A 89 -19.53 -7.90 -5.38
CA GLY A 89 -20.49 -7.84 -4.29
C GLY A 89 -21.93 -7.65 -4.76
N SER A 90 -22.76 -6.99 -3.96
CA SER A 90 -24.19 -6.77 -4.23
C SER A 90 -24.43 -5.28 -4.44
N ALA A 91 -25.04 -4.90 -5.57
CA ALA A 91 -25.48 -3.53 -5.76
C ALA A 91 -26.65 -3.21 -4.82
N LEU A 92 -26.58 -2.07 -4.12
CA LEU A 92 -27.73 -1.46 -3.44
C LEU A 92 -28.47 -0.58 -4.45
N GLU A 93 -29.65 -1.03 -4.86
CA GLU A 93 -30.58 -0.26 -5.70
C GLU A 93 -31.46 0.63 -4.81
N ILE A 94 -31.42 1.94 -5.01
CA ILE A 94 -32.31 2.92 -4.37
C ILE A 94 -33.20 3.52 -5.46
N ARG A 95 -34.52 3.37 -5.31
CA ARG A 95 -35.50 3.83 -6.30
C ARG A 95 -35.97 5.23 -5.98
N LEU A 96 -35.93 6.10 -6.98
CA LEU A 96 -36.40 7.47 -6.94
C LEU A 96 -37.79 7.55 -7.58
N ASP A 97 -38.63 8.48 -7.11
CA ASP A 97 -39.97 8.70 -7.69
C ASP A 97 -39.86 9.26 -9.13
N GLU A 98 -38.88 10.14 -9.35
CA GLU A 98 -38.57 10.78 -10.61
C GLU A 98 -37.06 10.82 -10.88
N GLY A 99 -36.70 11.12 -12.14
CA GLY A 99 -35.30 11.32 -12.51
C GLY A 99 -34.81 12.67 -11.99
N VAL A 100 -33.51 12.79 -11.77
CA VAL A 100 -32.92 13.98 -11.17
C VAL A 100 -32.15 14.80 -12.19
N GLU A 101 -32.55 16.06 -12.33
CA GLU A 101 -31.98 17.01 -13.30
C GLU A 101 -30.49 17.28 -13.06
N LEU A 102 -29.80 17.68 -14.12
CA LEU A 102 -28.37 17.98 -14.12
C LEU A 102 -28.03 18.97 -13.00
N ASP A 103 -26.92 18.71 -12.32
CA ASP A 103 -26.39 19.51 -11.21
C ASP A 103 -27.21 19.52 -9.91
N LYS A 104 -28.37 18.84 -9.84
CA LYS A 104 -29.12 18.69 -8.59
C LYS A 104 -28.43 17.66 -7.68
N VAL A 105 -28.50 17.93 -6.36
CA VAL A 105 -27.93 17.08 -5.32
C VAL A 105 -29.03 16.29 -4.64
N ILE A 106 -28.80 14.99 -4.49
CA ILE A 106 -29.63 14.04 -3.75
C ILE A 106 -28.92 13.68 -2.46
N GLU A 107 -29.65 13.82 -1.36
CA GLU A 107 -29.18 13.41 -0.04
C GLU A 107 -29.70 11.99 0.25
N VAL A 108 -28.79 11.06 0.54
CA VAL A 108 -29.13 9.68 0.85
C VAL A 108 -28.51 9.28 2.19
N ASP A 109 -29.34 8.90 3.16
CA ASP A 109 -28.90 8.34 4.44
C ASP A 109 -29.12 6.83 4.44
N ILE A 110 -28.11 6.07 4.83
CA ILE A 110 -28.12 4.60 4.76
C ILE A 110 -27.65 4.05 6.10
N HIS A 111 -28.57 3.44 6.85
CA HIS A 111 -28.24 2.76 8.10
C HIS A 111 -27.69 1.37 7.83
N VAL A 112 -26.49 1.10 8.34
CA VAL A 112 -25.75 -0.13 8.05
C VAL A 112 -24.98 -0.63 9.26
N HIS A 113 -24.65 -1.92 9.22
CA HIS A 113 -23.54 -2.44 10.00
C HIS A 113 -22.74 -3.46 9.18
N THR A 114 -21.44 -3.55 9.48
CA THR A 114 -20.58 -4.58 8.90
C THR A 114 -20.95 -5.95 9.45
N THR A 115 -20.63 -7.00 8.69
CA THR A 115 -20.84 -8.39 9.10
C THR A 115 -19.52 -9.06 9.47
N LYS A 116 -19.58 -10.31 9.94
CA LYS A 116 -18.39 -11.14 10.19
C LYS A 116 -17.56 -11.42 8.92
N ASP A 117 -18.18 -11.27 7.74
CA ASP A 117 -17.57 -11.52 6.43
C ASP A 117 -17.04 -10.22 5.80
N CYS A 118 -16.99 -9.12 6.57
CA CYS A 118 -16.39 -7.85 6.17
C CYS A 118 -14.94 -8.06 5.73
N THR A 119 -14.61 -7.57 4.53
CA THR A 119 -13.26 -7.71 3.96
C THR A 119 -12.35 -6.52 4.22
N ALA A 120 -12.90 -5.42 4.75
CA ALA A 120 -12.20 -4.16 4.89
C ALA A 120 -11.65 -3.89 6.29
N LEU A 121 -12.07 -4.67 7.30
CA LEU A 121 -11.68 -4.45 8.70
C LEU A 121 -10.88 -5.61 9.23
N GLN A 122 -9.82 -5.28 9.95
CA GLN A 122 -9.14 -6.23 10.80
C GLN A 122 -9.39 -5.93 12.26
N TRP A 123 -9.80 -6.96 12.99
CA TRP A 123 -9.99 -6.92 14.43
C TRP A 123 -8.91 -7.75 15.12
N LEU A 124 -8.14 -7.11 15.98
CA LEU A 124 -7.07 -7.71 16.76
C LEU A 124 -7.53 -7.88 18.22
N THR A 125 -7.34 -9.08 18.75
CA THR A 125 -7.48 -9.34 20.18
C THR A 125 -6.33 -8.68 20.95
N PRO A 126 -6.47 -8.48 22.28
CA PRO A 126 -5.35 -8.01 23.09
C PRO A 126 -4.07 -8.83 22.87
N THR A 127 -4.16 -10.15 22.75
CA THR A 127 -2.99 -11.02 22.51
C THR A 127 -2.23 -10.72 21.20
N GLN A 128 -2.85 -10.04 20.24
CA GLN A 128 -2.25 -9.65 18.96
C GLN A 128 -1.60 -8.27 18.98
N THR A 129 -1.88 -7.44 19.99
CA THR A 129 -1.27 -6.12 20.15
C THR A 129 0.06 -6.21 20.89
N ALA A 130 0.85 -5.14 20.89
CA ALA A 130 2.16 -5.16 21.55
C ALA A 130 2.03 -5.18 23.08
N ASN A 131 1.12 -4.38 23.64
CA ASN A 131 0.92 -4.28 25.09
C ASN A 131 0.11 -5.43 25.72
N LYS A 132 -0.52 -6.28 24.90
CA LYS A 132 -1.33 -7.43 25.33
C LYS A 132 -2.57 -7.09 26.17
N LYS A 133 -2.93 -5.82 26.30
CA LYS A 133 -3.98 -5.32 27.21
C LYS A 133 -5.26 -4.91 26.48
N HIS A 134 -5.11 -4.18 25.37
CA HIS A 134 -6.24 -3.59 24.65
C HIS A 134 -6.41 -4.21 23.27
N PRO A 135 -7.65 -4.37 22.78
CA PRO A 135 -7.88 -4.76 21.39
C PRO A 135 -7.48 -3.62 20.45
N TYR A 136 -7.38 -3.93 19.16
CA TYR A 136 -7.08 -2.95 18.12
C TYR A 136 -7.92 -3.26 16.88
N MET A 137 -8.29 -2.24 16.12
CA MET A 137 -8.95 -2.38 14.83
C MET A 137 -8.38 -1.37 13.84
N PHE A 138 -8.24 -1.77 12.59
CA PHE A 138 -7.97 -0.85 11.50
C PHE A 138 -8.62 -1.32 10.21
N SER A 139 -8.80 -0.38 9.28
CA SER A 139 -9.32 -0.66 7.93
C SER A 139 -8.22 -0.77 6.87
N GLN A 140 -8.50 -1.52 5.81
CA GLN A 140 -7.77 -1.54 4.55
C GLN A 140 -8.79 -1.56 3.41
N CYS A 141 -8.91 -0.45 2.66
CA CYS A 141 -9.97 -0.29 1.66
C CYS A 141 -9.51 -0.53 0.22
N GLN A 142 -8.22 -0.33 -0.09
CA GLN A 142 -7.67 -0.62 -1.41
C GLN A 142 -7.67 -2.14 -1.68
N ALA A 143 -8.13 -2.63 -2.85
CA ALA A 143 -8.66 -1.85 -3.97
C ALA A 143 -10.15 -1.51 -3.83
N ILE A 144 -10.99 -2.52 -3.63
CA ILE A 144 -12.46 -2.43 -3.73
C ILE A 144 -13.16 -2.91 -2.45
N HIS A 145 -12.60 -2.56 -1.30
CA HIS A 145 -13.11 -3.01 0.00
C HIS A 145 -13.90 -1.93 0.75
N ALA A 146 -13.88 -0.66 0.35
CA ALA A 146 -14.70 0.36 1.01
C ALA A 146 -16.20 -0.01 0.98
N ARG A 147 -16.65 -0.68 -0.10
CA ARG A 147 -18.00 -1.27 -0.21
C ARG A 147 -18.34 -2.31 0.87
N SER A 148 -17.35 -2.82 1.60
CA SER A 148 -17.52 -3.73 2.73
C SER A 148 -17.55 -3.02 4.09
N LEU A 149 -17.37 -1.70 4.11
CA LEU A 149 -17.59 -0.84 5.28
C LEU A 149 -18.95 -0.15 5.21
N PHE A 150 -19.25 0.46 4.07
CA PHE A 150 -20.46 1.21 3.83
C PHE A 150 -20.83 1.24 2.34
N PRO A 151 -22.12 1.39 1.98
CA PRO A 151 -22.52 1.52 0.59
C PRO A 151 -21.99 2.81 -0.02
N CYS A 152 -21.30 2.70 -1.17
CA CYS A 152 -20.67 3.85 -1.84
C CYS A 152 -20.48 3.60 -3.34
N GLN A 153 -20.04 4.62 -4.07
CA GLN A 153 -19.52 4.43 -5.42
C GLN A 153 -18.06 4.01 -5.29
N ASP A 154 -17.82 2.70 -5.20
CA ASP A 154 -16.52 2.16 -4.79
C ASP A 154 -15.57 2.01 -5.99
N THR A 155 -15.24 3.14 -6.57
CA THR A 155 -14.38 3.33 -7.73
C THR A 155 -13.43 4.49 -7.48
N PRO A 156 -12.14 4.42 -7.91
CA PRO A 156 -11.23 5.54 -7.77
C PRO A 156 -11.61 6.73 -8.68
N ASP A 157 -12.56 6.55 -9.61
CA ASP A 157 -13.05 7.63 -10.48
C ASP A 157 -13.99 8.62 -9.78
N VAL A 158 -14.48 8.27 -8.59
CA VAL A 158 -15.30 9.15 -7.74
C VAL A 158 -14.48 9.62 -6.56
N LYS A 159 -14.44 10.94 -6.34
CA LYS A 159 -13.80 11.55 -5.17
C LYS A 159 -14.80 12.38 -4.39
N SER A 160 -14.81 12.20 -3.07
CA SER A 160 -15.70 12.88 -2.13
C SER A 160 -14.91 13.53 -1.01
N THR A 161 -15.42 14.64 -0.47
CA THR A 161 -14.99 15.12 0.85
C THR A 161 -15.61 14.23 1.95
N PHE A 162 -15.02 14.19 3.14
CA PHE A 162 -15.50 13.34 4.23
C PHE A 162 -15.59 14.06 5.57
N ASP A 163 -16.67 13.81 6.30
CA ASP A 163 -16.77 14.03 7.74
C ASP A 163 -16.83 12.66 8.44
N PHE A 164 -15.93 12.43 9.38
CA PHE A 164 -15.86 11.20 10.17
C PHE A 164 -16.37 11.47 11.58
N ASN A 165 -17.37 10.72 12.01
CA ASN A 165 -17.96 10.75 13.34
C ASN A 165 -17.89 9.34 13.94
N ILE A 166 -16.78 9.05 14.62
CA ILE A 166 -16.43 7.70 15.02
C ILE A 166 -16.48 7.58 16.54
N ARG A 167 -17.39 6.78 17.05
CA ARG A 167 -17.51 6.52 18.48
C ARG A 167 -16.73 5.26 18.86
N SER A 168 -15.89 5.38 19.88
CA SER A 168 -15.06 4.27 20.35
C SER A 168 -14.77 4.38 21.86
N PRO A 169 -14.55 3.25 22.56
CA PRO A 169 -13.97 3.24 23.90
C PRO A 169 -12.46 3.51 23.92
N LEU A 170 -11.81 3.48 22.75
CA LEU A 170 -10.37 3.70 22.58
C LEU A 170 -10.10 4.87 21.63
N PRO A 171 -8.92 5.51 21.68
CA PRO A 171 -8.48 6.49 20.70
C PRO A 171 -8.76 6.06 19.25
N VAL A 172 -9.10 7.03 18.39
CA VAL A 172 -9.37 6.83 16.97
C VAL A 172 -8.40 7.68 16.14
N ILE A 173 -7.98 7.13 15.01
CA ILE A 173 -7.34 7.83 13.89
C ILE A 173 -8.21 7.62 12.66
N ALA A 174 -8.29 8.62 11.79
CA ALA A 174 -8.95 8.54 10.50
C ALA A 174 -8.13 9.27 9.42
N SER A 175 -8.42 9.01 8.15
CA SER A 175 -7.82 9.71 7.00
C SER A 175 -8.37 11.14 6.79
N GLY A 176 -8.38 11.92 7.88
CA GLY A 176 -8.82 13.31 7.92
C GLY A 176 -8.19 14.06 9.09
N LEU A 177 -8.30 15.38 9.07
CA LEU A 177 -7.80 16.24 10.14
C LEU A 177 -8.71 16.13 11.36
N SER A 178 -8.14 15.91 12.54
CA SER A 178 -8.91 15.81 13.79
C SER A 178 -9.58 17.15 14.13
N THR A 179 -10.87 17.10 14.43
CA THR A 179 -11.66 18.23 14.94
C THR A 179 -11.98 18.09 16.43
N GLY A 180 -11.48 17.03 17.08
CA GLY A 180 -11.56 16.80 18.52
C GLY A 180 -12.35 15.56 18.93
N ALA A 181 -12.34 15.30 20.24
CA ALA A 181 -13.10 14.23 20.89
C ALA A 181 -14.10 14.82 21.89
N LYS A 182 -15.35 14.36 21.86
CA LYS A 182 -16.46 14.93 22.66
C LYS A 182 -17.51 13.88 23.00
N ASP A 183 -18.60 14.32 23.63
CA ASP A 183 -19.81 13.54 23.90
C ASP A 183 -19.53 12.18 24.57
N PHE A 184 -18.80 12.24 25.70
CA PHE A 184 -18.54 11.07 26.54
C PHE A 184 -19.86 10.40 26.96
N ARG A 185 -19.96 9.09 26.72
CA ARG A 185 -21.06 8.25 27.20
C ARG A 185 -20.49 7.25 28.20
N PRO A 186 -20.96 7.23 29.46
CA PRO A 186 -20.52 6.23 30.42
C PRO A 186 -20.91 4.83 29.93
N GLY A 187 -20.06 3.85 30.20
CA GLY A 187 -20.40 2.45 29.94
C GLY A 187 -21.41 1.94 30.97
N GLU A 188 -22.22 0.98 30.55
CA GLU A 188 -23.19 0.30 31.43
C GLU A 188 -22.65 -1.08 31.81
N ASN A 189 -23.06 -1.60 32.97
CA ASN A 189 -22.75 -2.97 33.41
C ASN A 189 -21.24 -3.32 33.43
N GLY A 190 -20.39 -2.33 33.76
CA GLY A 190 -18.93 -2.51 33.85
C GLY A 190 -18.19 -2.40 32.51
N GLU A 191 -18.88 -2.08 31.41
CA GLU A 191 -18.24 -1.79 30.12
C GLU A 191 -17.52 -0.42 30.17
N ALA A 192 -16.54 -0.23 29.28
CA ALA A 192 -15.83 1.04 29.17
C ALA A 192 -16.74 2.15 28.60
N GLY A 193 -16.55 3.39 29.06
CA GLY A 193 -17.20 4.55 28.43
C GLY A 193 -16.66 4.80 27.03
N THR A 194 -17.42 5.53 26.21
CA THR A 194 -17.05 5.86 24.82
C THR A 194 -17.00 7.36 24.59
N LEU A 195 -16.11 7.79 23.69
CA LEU A 195 -16.04 9.16 23.18
C LEU A 195 -16.41 9.18 21.69
N LEU A 196 -16.92 10.31 21.21
CA LEU A 196 -17.06 10.60 19.79
C LEU A 196 -15.82 11.34 19.30
N TYR A 197 -15.04 10.70 18.44
CA TYR A 197 -13.90 11.28 17.74
C TYR A 197 -14.37 11.82 16.39
N THR A 198 -14.01 13.06 16.09
CA THR A 198 -14.46 13.75 14.88
C THR A 198 -13.28 14.17 14.02
N PHE A 199 -13.39 13.96 12.70
CA PHE A 199 -12.37 14.33 11.72
C PHE A 199 -13.02 14.89 10.46
N ARG A 200 -12.27 15.70 9.71
CA ARG A 200 -12.70 16.30 8.46
C ARG A 200 -11.64 16.18 7.38
N GLN A 201 -12.06 15.79 6.19
CA GLN A 201 -11.23 15.70 4.98
C GLN A 201 -11.83 16.60 3.91
N ASP A 202 -11.29 17.81 3.80
CA ASP A 202 -11.75 18.84 2.87
C ASP A 202 -11.21 18.66 1.44
N ILE A 203 -10.14 17.89 1.26
CA ILE A 203 -9.65 17.53 -0.08
C ILE A 203 -10.39 16.27 -0.51
N PRO A 204 -11.07 16.26 -1.67
CA PRO A 204 -11.79 15.08 -2.13
C PRO A 204 -10.87 13.88 -2.33
N ILE A 205 -11.25 12.74 -1.76
CA ILE A 205 -10.51 11.47 -1.85
C ILE A 205 -11.42 10.37 -2.42
N PRO A 206 -10.87 9.41 -3.17
CA PRO A 206 -11.59 8.19 -3.54
C PRO A 206 -11.89 7.30 -2.34
N SER A 207 -12.92 6.45 -2.47
CA SER A 207 -13.41 5.56 -1.41
C SER A 207 -12.33 4.64 -0.84
N TYR A 208 -11.39 4.19 -1.67
CA TYR A 208 -10.29 3.30 -1.25
C TYR A 208 -9.31 3.94 -0.24
N LEU A 209 -9.32 5.27 -0.10
CA LEU A 209 -8.53 6.03 0.89
C LEU A 209 -9.31 6.36 2.16
N PHE A 210 -10.55 5.88 2.28
CA PHE A 210 -11.24 5.86 3.56
C PHE A 210 -10.46 4.98 4.53
N ALA A 211 -10.02 5.55 5.64
CA ALA A 211 -9.33 4.79 6.66
C ALA A 211 -9.74 5.21 8.06
N ILE A 212 -9.89 4.22 8.93
CA ILE A 212 -10.02 4.38 10.37
C ILE A 212 -9.17 3.34 11.10
N ALA A 213 -8.66 3.71 12.26
CA ALA A 213 -8.05 2.79 13.20
C ALA A 213 -8.46 3.18 14.63
N SER A 214 -8.57 2.19 15.51
CA SER A 214 -8.82 2.44 16.93
C SER A 214 -8.13 1.41 17.80
N GLY A 215 -7.52 1.88 18.88
CA GLY A 215 -6.72 1.07 19.79
C GLY A 215 -6.10 1.93 20.88
N ASP A 216 -5.28 1.32 21.72
CA ASP A 216 -4.44 2.07 22.67
C ASP A 216 -3.31 2.76 21.89
N ILE A 217 -3.47 4.06 21.64
CA ILE A 217 -2.62 4.84 20.74
C ILE A 217 -2.08 6.05 21.49
N ALA A 218 -0.75 6.20 21.47
CA ALA A 218 -0.03 7.39 21.86
C ALA A 218 0.51 8.12 20.62
N THR A 219 0.81 9.40 20.77
CA THR A 219 1.31 10.26 19.68
C THR A 219 2.55 11.04 20.10
N ALA A 220 3.46 11.29 19.15
CA ALA A 220 4.62 12.15 19.34
C ALA A 220 4.95 12.94 18.06
N SER A 221 5.43 14.18 18.20
CA SER A 221 5.90 14.98 17.06
C SER A 221 7.20 14.39 16.50
N ILE A 222 7.28 14.33 15.16
CA ILE A 222 8.45 13.88 14.36
C ILE A 222 8.86 14.94 13.33
N GLY A 223 8.39 16.18 13.51
CA GLY A 223 8.62 17.28 12.58
C GLY A 223 7.67 18.45 12.82
N PRO A 224 7.85 19.58 12.10
CA PRO A 224 7.06 20.80 12.29
C PRO A 224 5.58 20.63 11.90
N ARG A 225 5.27 19.64 11.06
CA ARG A 225 3.93 19.35 10.54
C ARG A 225 3.64 17.86 10.49
N SER A 226 4.31 17.08 11.35
CA SER A 226 4.23 15.63 11.35
C SER A 226 4.20 15.05 12.76
N THR A 227 3.32 14.08 12.94
CA THR A 227 3.11 13.32 14.17
C THR A 227 3.19 11.84 13.83
N VAL A 228 3.84 11.07 14.69
CA VAL A 228 3.73 9.62 14.66
C VAL A 228 2.78 9.14 15.75
N ALA A 229 1.98 8.13 15.41
CA ALA A 229 1.06 7.46 16.29
C ALA A 229 1.37 5.97 16.31
N THR A 230 1.36 5.36 17.49
CA THR A 230 1.58 3.92 17.70
C THR A 230 1.16 3.54 19.13
N GLY A 231 1.41 2.30 19.56
CA GLY A 231 1.21 1.91 20.95
C GLY A 231 2.10 2.72 21.92
N PRO A 232 1.65 2.97 23.16
CA PRO A 232 2.42 3.74 24.15
C PRO A 232 3.83 3.20 24.40
N GLU A 233 3.99 1.88 24.34
CA GLU A 233 5.27 1.20 24.56
C GLU A 233 6.26 1.38 23.40
N GLU A 234 5.79 1.61 22.18
CA GLU A 234 6.62 1.75 20.97
C GLU A 234 6.94 3.22 20.63
N ILE A 235 6.30 4.18 21.28
CA ILE A 235 6.29 5.58 20.82
C ILE A 235 7.68 6.23 20.76
N GLN A 236 8.57 5.91 21.69
CA GLN A 236 9.91 6.52 21.72
C GLN A 236 10.81 5.98 20.61
N ALA A 237 10.84 4.66 20.42
CA ALA A 237 11.59 4.04 19.34
C ALA A 237 11.08 4.52 17.98
N THR A 238 9.75 4.56 17.83
CA THR A 238 9.09 5.00 16.61
C THR A 238 9.36 6.47 16.30
N LYS A 239 9.29 7.34 17.30
CA LYS A 239 9.64 8.76 17.16
C LYS A 239 11.09 8.91 16.68
N TRP A 240 12.02 8.26 17.36
CA TRP A 240 13.44 8.34 17.05
C TRP A 240 13.73 7.88 15.61
N GLU A 241 13.05 6.83 15.14
CA GLU A 241 13.22 6.31 13.79
C GLU A 241 12.88 7.37 12.73
N LEU A 242 11.79 8.12 12.92
CA LEU A 242 11.20 8.95 11.87
C LEU A 242 11.53 10.46 11.97
N GLU A 243 11.92 10.96 13.15
CA GLU A 243 12.03 12.41 13.41
C GLU A 243 13.14 13.12 12.62
N ALA A 244 14.15 12.39 12.14
CA ALA A 244 15.27 13.00 11.43
C ALA A 244 14.99 13.24 9.94
N ASP A 245 14.17 12.40 9.31
CA ASP A 245 14.06 12.34 7.85
C ASP A 245 12.68 12.70 7.31
N THR A 246 11.62 12.60 8.13
CA THR A 246 10.24 12.86 7.66
C THR A 246 10.09 14.24 7.01
N GLU A 247 10.53 15.31 7.66
CA GLU A 247 10.43 16.66 7.08
C GLU A 247 11.38 16.86 5.88
N ARG A 248 12.54 16.18 5.87
CA ARG A 248 13.48 16.22 4.74
C ARG A 248 12.86 15.58 3.50
N PHE A 249 12.16 14.46 3.67
CA PHE A 249 11.39 13.82 2.61
C PHE A 249 10.29 14.75 2.09
N ILE A 250 9.52 15.39 2.97
CA ILE A 250 8.45 16.33 2.56
C ILE A 250 9.04 17.48 1.73
N GLN A 251 10.12 18.11 2.20
CA GLN A 251 10.75 19.22 1.47
C GLN A 251 11.32 18.77 0.11
N ALA A 252 11.95 17.60 0.06
CA ALA A 252 12.43 17.04 -1.20
C ALA A 252 11.27 16.80 -2.19
N ALA A 253 10.17 16.21 -1.74
CA ALA A 253 8.98 15.97 -2.55
C ALA A 253 8.34 17.27 -3.04
N GLU A 254 8.20 18.27 -2.17
CA GLU A 254 7.65 19.60 -2.52
C GLU A 254 8.50 20.32 -3.57
N ASN A 255 9.83 20.17 -3.51
CA ASN A 255 10.75 20.74 -4.49
C ASN A 255 10.70 20.04 -5.86
N ILE A 256 10.37 18.74 -5.88
CA ILE A 256 10.23 17.96 -7.12
C ILE A 256 8.86 18.21 -7.77
N VAL A 257 7.80 18.29 -6.95
CA VAL A 257 6.41 18.36 -7.41
C VAL A 257 5.85 19.77 -7.21
N TYR A 258 5.29 20.07 -6.03
CA TYR A 258 4.83 21.40 -5.59
C TYR A 258 4.41 21.31 -4.10
N PRO A 259 4.07 22.42 -3.41
CA PRO A 259 3.73 22.40 -1.98
C PRO A 259 2.67 21.37 -1.56
N TYR A 260 2.89 20.71 -0.43
CA TYR A 260 2.05 19.65 0.09
C TYR A 260 0.66 20.16 0.50
N ALA A 261 -0.40 19.56 -0.05
CA ALA A 261 -1.75 20.10 0.06
C ALA A 261 -2.49 19.72 1.36
N TRP A 262 -2.08 18.67 2.06
CA TRP A 262 -2.90 18.01 3.10
C TRP A 262 -2.70 18.56 4.52
N THR A 263 -2.04 19.72 4.65
CA THR A 263 -1.70 20.40 5.92
C THR A 263 -0.63 19.68 6.75
N THR A 264 -0.85 18.41 7.10
CA THR A 264 0.03 17.59 7.93
C THR A 264 0.26 16.22 7.29
N TYR A 265 1.42 15.65 7.53
CA TYR A 265 1.76 14.28 7.14
C TYR A 265 2.07 13.50 8.41
N ASN A 266 1.16 12.63 8.83
CA ASN A 266 1.31 11.80 10.02
C ASN A 266 1.48 10.34 9.63
N VAL A 267 2.07 9.58 10.54
CA VAL A 267 2.31 8.14 10.36
C VAL A 267 1.67 7.39 11.51
N LEU A 268 0.83 6.40 11.21
CA LEU A 268 0.35 5.41 12.16
C LEU A 268 1.14 4.13 11.97
N VAL A 269 2.02 3.80 12.93
CA VAL A 269 2.69 2.50 12.94
C VAL A 269 1.75 1.48 13.56
N LEU A 270 1.32 0.51 12.73
CA LEU A 270 0.35 -0.50 13.11
C LEU A 270 0.97 -1.61 13.98
N PRO A 271 0.14 -2.44 14.65
CA PRO A 271 0.64 -3.58 15.40
C PRO A 271 1.44 -4.58 14.55
N PRO A 272 2.32 -5.39 15.17
CA PRO A 272 3.21 -6.32 14.45
C PRO A 272 2.55 -7.37 13.58
N SER A 273 1.24 -7.58 13.73
CA SER A 273 0.45 -8.47 12.89
C SER A 273 0.07 -7.89 11.52
N PHE A 274 0.31 -6.59 11.26
CA PHE A 274 0.00 -5.95 9.97
C PHE A 274 0.73 -6.66 8.80
N PRO A 275 0.01 -7.11 7.76
CA PRO A 275 0.57 -8.02 6.76
C PRO A 275 1.27 -7.32 5.59
N TYR A 276 1.09 -6.00 5.44
CA TYR A 276 1.58 -5.19 4.31
C TYR A 276 2.76 -4.28 4.67
N GLY A 277 3.23 -3.48 3.70
CA GLY A 277 4.32 -2.49 3.87
C GLY A 277 3.81 -1.17 4.43
N GLY A 278 2.98 -0.46 3.66
CA GLY A 278 2.27 0.73 4.08
C GLY A 278 0.96 0.87 3.31
N MET A 279 0.24 1.96 3.59
CA MET A 279 -0.95 2.41 2.88
C MET A 279 -1.04 3.94 3.01
N GLU A 280 -1.21 4.61 1.88
CA GLU A 280 -1.05 6.04 1.67
C GLU A 280 -2.21 6.90 2.18
N ASN A 281 -2.95 6.42 3.18
CA ASN A 281 -4.16 7.06 3.67
C ASN A 281 -3.89 8.56 3.98
N PRO A 282 -4.64 9.50 3.37
CA PRO A 282 -4.38 10.93 3.51
C PRO A 282 -4.35 11.38 4.96
N VAL A 283 -3.47 12.33 5.29
CA VAL A 283 -3.19 12.81 6.65
C VAL A 283 -2.49 11.78 7.56
N PHE A 284 -2.85 10.49 7.51
CA PHE A 284 -2.29 9.42 8.34
C PHE A 284 -1.90 8.20 7.51
N THR A 285 -0.66 8.16 7.02
CA THR A 285 -0.09 6.95 6.42
C THR A 285 -0.11 5.79 7.41
N PHE A 286 -0.60 4.63 7.01
CA PHE A 286 -0.49 3.42 7.83
C PHE A 286 0.81 2.71 7.46
N ALA A 287 1.64 2.39 8.45
CA ALA A 287 2.95 1.79 8.22
C ALA A 287 3.12 0.51 9.05
N THR A 288 3.86 -0.44 8.47
CA THR A 288 4.29 -1.64 9.18
C THR A 288 5.31 -1.32 10.28
N PRO A 289 5.27 -1.97 11.44
CA PRO A 289 6.29 -1.76 12.47
C PRO A 289 7.68 -2.28 12.06
N THR A 290 7.78 -3.03 10.95
CA THR A 290 9.08 -3.47 10.42
C THR A 290 9.94 -2.35 9.85
N ILE A 291 9.40 -1.13 9.69
CA ILE A 291 10.23 0.04 9.35
C ILE A 291 11.01 0.57 10.56
N ILE A 292 10.66 0.15 11.77
CA ILE A 292 11.36 0.54 13.00
C ILE A 292 12.51 -0.43 13.22
N SER A 293 13.65 -0.15 12.58
CA SER A 293 14.83 -1.01 12.61
C SER A 293 15.87 -0.60 13.65
N GLY A 294 15.75 0.60 14.23
CA GLY A 294 16.69 1.13 15.23
C GLY A 294 17.97 1.71 14.61
N ASP A 295 18.00 1.87 13.29
CA ASP A 295 19.13 2.37 12.50
C ASP A 295 18.71 3.39 11.42
N ARG A 296 17.40 3.61 11.22
CA ARG A 296 16.80 4.47 10.19
C ARG A 296 17.02 4.00 8.75
N GLU A 297 17.44 2.76 8.53
CA GLU A 297 17.74 2.27 7.18
C GLU A 297 16.49 1.79 6.42
N ASN A 298 15.34 1.66 7.10
CA ASN A 298 14.08 1.21 6.49
C ASN A 298 13.07 2.36 6.27
N VAL A 299 13.47 3.61 6.45
CA VAL A 299 12.57 4.78 6.39
C VAL A 299 12.20 5.20 4.96
N ASP A 300 12.82 4.63 3.93
CA ASP A 300 12.48 4.87 2.51
C ASP A 300 11.01 4.52 2.20
N VAL A 301 10.41 3.59 2.94
CA VAL A 301 8.96 3.31 2.85
C VAL A 301 8.15 4.58 3.12
N ILE A 302 8.62 5.48 3.99
CA ILE A 302 7.94 6.76 4.25
C ILE A 302 8.04 7.70 3.05
N ALA A 303 9.11 7.66 2.26
CA ALA A 303 9.21 8.43 1.02
C ALA A 303 8.24 7.91 -0.06
N HIS A 304 8.00 6.60 -0.10
CA HIS A 304 6.97 5.98 -0.96
C HIS A 304 5.57 6.49 -0.60
N GLU A 305 5.15 6.29 0.65
CA GLU A 305 3.81 6.70 1.11
C GLU A 305 3.60 8.22 1.03
N LEU A 306 4.65 9.01 1.27
CA LEU A 306 4.62 10.45 1.07
C LEU A 306 4.36 10.81 -0.40
N SER A 307 5.02 10.13 -1.34
CA SER A 307 4.89 10.42 -2.78
C SER A 307 3.45 10.26 -3.28
N HIS A 308 2.72 9.29 -2.73
CA HIS A 308 1.30 9.09 -3.01
C HIS A 308 0.42 10.30 -2.69
N SER A 309 0.86 11.20 -1.81
CA SER A 309 0.18 12.46 -1.53
C SER A 309 -0.06 13.31 -2.80
N TRP A 310 0.75 13.10 -3.84
CA TRP A 310 0.51 13.59 -5.20
C TRP A 310 0.04 12.47 -6.13
N SER A 311 0.76 11.35 -6.21
CA SER A 311 0.50 10.20 -7.12
C SER A 311 -0.36 9.12 -6.49
N GLY A 312 -1.67 9.32 -6.52
CA GLY A 312 -2.66 8.40 -5.99
C GLY A 312 -3.73 9.16 -5.24
N ASN A 313 -3.33 9.99 -4.27
CA ASN A 313 -4.30 10.72 -3.44
C ASN A 313 -4.87 11.92 -4.19
N LEU A 314 -4.00 12.80 -4.66
CA LEU A 314 -4.41 14.04 -5.32
C LEU A 314 -4.75 13.80 -6.80
N VAL A 315 -3.91 13.02 -7.50
CA VAL A 315 -4.18 12.51 -8.85
C VAL A 315 -4.31 10.99 -8.76
N SER A 316 -5.52 10.46 -8.96
CA SER A 316 -5.77 9.01 -8.87
C SER A 316 -5.84 8.37 -10.24
N ASN A 317 -5.60 7.07 -10.33
CA ASN A 317 -6.03 6.26 -11.47
C ASN A 317 -7.57 6.27 -11.60
N ALA A 318 -8.10 6.33 -12.82
CA ALA A 318 -9.55 6.31 -13.08
C ALA A 318 -10.19 4.92 -12.90
N SER A 319 -9.40 3.87 -13.00
CA SER A 319 -9.80 2.48 -12.72
C SER A 319 -8.56 1.67 -12.35
N TRP A 320 -8.74 0.50 -11.76
CA TRP A 320 -7.64 -0.40 -11.39
C TRP A 320 -6.85 -0.92 -12.60
N GLU A 321 -7.39 -0.79 -13.82
CA GLU A 321 -6.67 -1.08 -15.07
C GLU A 321 -5.51 -0.12 -15.34
N HIS A 322 -5.58 1.07 -14.75
CA HIS A 322 -4.58 2.14 -14.85
C HIS A 322 -3.76 2.31 -13.57
N PHE A 323 -3.70 1.30 -12.71
CA PHE A 323 -3.07 1.38 -11.39
C PHE A 323 -1.59 1.77 -11.42
N TRP A 324 -0.88 1.52 -12.53
CA TRP A 324 0.48 2.01 -12.72
C TRP A 324 0.62 3.55 -12.66
N LEU A 325 -0.46 4.30 -12.90
CA LEU A 325 -0.46 5.76 -12.74
C LEU A 325 -0.38 6.21 -11.28
N ASN A 326 -0.78 5.35 -10.34
CA ASN A 326 -0.46 5.56 -8.94
C ASN A 326 0.96 5.05 -8.72
N GLU A 327 1.15 3.73 -8.80
CA GLU A 327 2.36 3.08 -8.27
C GLU A 327 3.63 3.37 -9.05
N GLY A 328 3.55 3.40 -10.37
CA GLY A 328 4.69 3.74 -11.21
C GLY A 328 5.18 5.16 -10.95
N TRP A 329 4.25 6.11 -10.81
CA TRP A 329 4.57 7.49 -10.44
C TRP A 329 5.10 7.59 -9.02
N THR A 330 4.51 6.89 -8.05
CA THR A 330 4.97 6.88 -6.66
C THR A 330 6.39 6.35 -6.56
N VAL A 331 6.70 5.18 -7.12
CA VAL A 331 8.07 4.62 -7.09
C VAL A 331 9.05 5.53 -7.84
N TYR A 332 8.62 6.17 -8.94
CA TYR A 332 9.44 7.15 -9.63
C TYR A 332 9.76 8.38 -8.73
N LEU A 333 8.77 8.94 -8.03
CA LEU A 333 8.94 10.07 -7.12
C LEU A 333 9.73 9.70 -5.85
N GLU A 334 9.46 8.54 -5.26
CA GLU A 334 10.22 7.96 -4.15
C GLU A 334 11.72 7.92 -4.49
N ARG A 335 12.07 7.33 -5.63
CA ARG A 335 13.45 7.27 -6.11
C ARG A 335 14.06 8.65 -6.34
N ARG A 336 13.27 9.62 -6.79
CA ARG A 336 13.71 11.02 -6.94
C ARG A 336 13.95 11.71 -5.59
N ILE A 337 13.16 11.41 -4.57
CA ILE A 337 13.36 11.89 -3.20
C ILE A 337 14.63 11.28 -2.61
N ILE A 338 14.82 9.96 -2.74
CA ILE A 338 16.04 9.26 -2.32
C ILE A 338 17.26 9.88 -3.02
N ALA A 339 17.17 10.15 -4.33
CA ALA A 339 18.24 10.82 -5.08
C ALA A 339 18.59 12.20 -4.52
N ALA A 340 17.58 12.99 -4.14
CA ALA A 340 17.77 14.33 -3.59
C ALA A 340 18.46 14.32 -2.21
N ILE A 341 18.36 13.21 -1.47
CA ILE A 341 18.87 13.09 -0.10
C ILE A 341 20.21 12.37 -0.06
N HIS A 342 20.36 11.29 -0.84
CA HIS A 342 21.51 10.39 -0.80
C HIS A 342 22.37 10.44 -2.08
N GLY A 343 21.88 11.08 -3.15
CA GLY A 343 22.56 11.18 -4.44
C GLY A 343 22.02 10.24 -5.51
N GLU A 344 22.30 10.55 -6.79
CA GLU A 344 21.75 9.81 -7.94
C GLU A 344 22.14 8.32 -7.99
N ALA A 345 23.30 7.92 -7.45
CA ALA A 345 23.68 6.51 -7.39
C ALA A 345 22.70 5.67 -6.55
N HIS A 346 22.11 6.25 -5.49
CA HIS A 346 21.08 5.56 -4.69
C HIS A 346 19.76 5.38 -5.45
N ARG A 347 19.45 6.29 -6.38
CA ARG A 347 18.28 6.19 -7.26
C ARG A 347 18.38 4.96 -8.16
N ASP A 348 19.50 4.84 -8.86
CA ASP A 348 19.76 3.72 -9.77
C ASP A 348 19.94 2.41 -8.99
N PHE A 349 20.53 2.46 -7.80
CA PHE A 349 20.60 1.29 -6.91
C PHE A 349 19.21 0.78 -6.50
N SER A 350 18.29 1.67 -6.09
CA SER A 350 16.89 1.31 -5.83
C SER A 350 16.20 0.75 -7.10
N ALA A 351 16.49 1.32 -8.29
CA ALA A 351 15.97 0.83 -9.55
C ALA A 351 16.49 -0.58 -9.93
N ILE A 352 17.74 -0.91 -9.58
CA ILE A 352 18.31 -2.25 -9.79
C ILE A 352 17.63 -3.28 -8.88
N ILE A 353 17.40 -2.95 -7.61
CA ILE A 353 16.65 -3.80 -6.67
C ILE A 353 15.22 -4.01 -7.21
N GLY A 354 14.58 -2.93 -7.66
CA GLY A 354 13.26 -2.98 -8.30
C GLY A 354 13.23 -3.83 -9.56
N TRP A 355 14.27 -3.77 -10.39
CA TRP A 355 14.38 -4.62 -11.59
C TRP A 355 14.42 -6.11 -11.24
N LYS A 356 15.11 -6.49 -10.14
CA LYS A 356 15.09 -7.88 -9.65
C LYS A 356 13.68 -8.28 -9.20
N ALA A 357 12.99 -7.41 -8.44
CA ALA A 357 11.63 -7.68 -7.98
C ALA A 357 10.62 -7.79 -9.15
N LEU A 358 10.77 -6.96 -10.19
CA LEU A 358 10.03 -7.08 -11.45
C LEU A 358 10.29 -8.43 -12.13
N SER A 359 11.56 -8.84 -12.22
CA SER A 359 11.97 -10.11 -12.81
C SER A 359 11.33 -11.30 -12.10
N ASP A 360 11.34 -11.28 -10.76
CA ASP A 360 10.75 -12.34 -9.93
C ASP A 360 9.22 -12.38 -10.09
N SER A 361 8.57 -11.22 -10.18
CA SER A 361 7.12 -11.12 -10.41
C SER A 361 6.72 -11.62 -11.81
N ILE A 362 7.47 -11.28 -12.85
CA ILE A 362 7.24 -11.78 -14.23
C ILE A 362 7.45 -13.30 -14.27
N ALA A 363 8.51 -13.81 -13.65
CA ALA A 363 8.76 -15.25 -13.57
C ALA A 363 7.64 -15.99 -12.82
N HIS A 364 7.07 -15.38 -11.77
CA HIS A 364 5.96 -15.95 -11.01
C HIS A 364 4.68 -16.11 -11.84
N PHE A 365 4.32 -15.09 -12.64
CA PHE A 365 3.14 -15.16 -13.50
C PHE A 365 3.38 -15.94 -14.80
N GLY A 366 4.62 -15.94 -15.30
CA GLY A 366 4.96 -16.31 -16.66
C GLY A 366 5.00 -15.08 -17.57
N GLU A 367 5.99 -15.05 -18.47
CA GLU A 367 6.32 -13.86 -19.28
C GLU A 367 5.15 -13.41 -20.17
N ASP A 368 4.40 -14.33 -20.77
CA ASP A 368 3.26 -14.02 -21.64
C ASP A 368 1.95 -13.69 -20.89
N HIS A 369 1.96 -13.74 -19.56
CA HIS A 369 0.74 -13.58 -18.77
C HIS A 369 0.20 -12.15 -18.85
N LYS A 370 -1.12 -11.98 -18.98
CA LYS A 370 -1.75 -10.66 -19.22
C LYS A 370 -1.56 -9.66 -18.07
N PHE A 371 -1.37 -10.13 -16.84
CA PHE A 371 -1.07 -9.27 -15.68
C PHE A 371 0.38 -8.75 -15.65
N THR A 372 1.24 -9.16 -16.61
CA THR A 372 2.56 -8.55 -16.80
C THR A 372 2.54 -7.31 -17.71
N ARG A 373 1.36 -6.94 -18.24
CA ARG A 373 1.15 -5.70 -18.99
C ARG A 373 1.09 -4.51 -18.05
N LEU A 374 1.39 -3.31 -18.55
CA LEU A 374 1.31 -2.09 -17.76
C LEU A 374 -0.13 -1.59 -17.61
N VAL A 375 -0.91 -1.67 -18.70
CA VAL A 375 -2.36 -1.46 -18.70
C VAL A 375 -3.03 -2.82 -18.91
N ILE A 376 -3.83 -3.22 -17.92
CA ILE A 376 -4.46 -4.54 -17.86
C ILE A 376 -5.96 -4.45 -18.16
N ASP A 377 -6.60 -5.61 -18.35
CA ASP A 377 -8.06 -5.73 -18.42
C ASP A 377 -8.54 -6.44 -17.16
N LEU A 378 -9.42 -5.78 -16.40
CA LEU A 378 -9.98 -6.28 -15.13
C LEU A 378 -11.48 -6.55 -15.20
N LYS A 379 -12.09 -6.52 -16.38
CA LYS A 379 -13.52 -6.83 -16.51
C LYS A 379 -13.84 -8.25 -16.04
N GLY A 380 -14.68 -8.35 -15.01
CA GLY A 380 -15.09 -9.61 -14.40
C GLY A 380 -13.98 -10.30 -13.60
N LYS A 381 -12.94 -9.58 -13.19
CA LYS A 381 -11.79 -10.10 -12.44
C LYS A 381 -11.66 -9.34 -11.13
N ASP A 382 -11.07 -10.01 -10.14
CA ASP A 382 -10.76 -9.38 -8.86
C ASP A 382 -9.49 -8.52 -9.04
N PRO A 383 -9.51 -7.22 -8.72
CA PRO A 383 -8.29 -6.40 -8.74
C PRO A 383 -7.15 -7.01 -7.92
N ASP A 384 -7.45 -7.70 -6.81
CA ASP A 384 -6.43 -8.33 -5.96
C ASP A 384 -5.64 -9.43 -6.69
N ASP A 385 -6.23 -10.09 -7.70
CA ASP A 385 -5.55 -11.11 -8.50
C ASP A 385 -4.44 -10.51 -9.40
N ALA A 386 -4.51 -9.21 -9.69
CA ALA A 386 -3.54 -8.51 -10.53
C ALA A 386 -2.48 -7.75 -9.73
N PHE A 387 -2.68 -7.57 -8.42
CA PHE A 387 -1.73 -6.90 -7.54
C PHE A 387 -0.41 -7.66 -7.48
N SER A 388 0.66 -6.93 -7.80
CA SER A 388 2.01 -7.45 -7.97
C SER A 388 3.00 -6.29 -8.03
N THR A 389 4.29 -6.61 -8.13
CA THR A 389 5.35 -5.60 -8.32
C THR A 389 5.38 -5.01 -9.74
N ILE A 390 4.61 -5.57 -10.69
CA ILE A 390 4.64 -5.13 -12.09
C ILE A 390 4.19 -3.66 -12.28
N PRO A 391 3.01 -3.20 -11.82
CA PRO A 391 2.59 -1.80 -12.02
C PRO A 391 3.55 -0.79 -11.38
N TYR A 392 4.18 -1.15 -10.25
CA TYR A 392 5.21 -0.38 -9.56
C TYR A 392 6.46 -0.22 -10.44
N GLU A 393 7.09 -1.35 -10.79
CA GLU A 393 8.43 -1.32 -11.38
C GLU A 393 8.42 -1.11 -12.89
N LYS A 394 7.46 -1.71 -13.61
CA LYS A 394 7.29 -1.48 -15.05
C LYS A 394 6.81 -0.04 -15.29
N GLY A 395 5.95 0.49 -14.41
CA GLY A 395 5.51 1.89 -14.45
C GLY A 395 6.63 2.88 -14.15
N SER A 396 7.39 2.66 -13.07
CA SER A 396 8.54 3.51 -12.73
C SER A 396 9.62 3.48 -13.82
N THR A 397 9.91 2.29 -14.38
CA THR A 397 10.83 2.13 -15.50
C THR A 397 10.36 2.88 -16.74
N PHE A 398 9.05 2.88 -17.02
CA PHE A 398 8.48 3.63 -18.13
C PHE A 398 8.66 5.15 -17.95
N LEU A 399 8.39 5.67 -16.75
CA LEU A 399 8.60 7.10 -16.45
C LEU A 399 10.09 7.47 -16.48
N TYR A 400 10.97 6.60 -16.01
CA TYR A 400 12.42 6.78 -16.13
C TYR A 400 12.88 6.81 -17.59
N HIS A 401 12.31 5.93 -18.44
CA HIS A 401 12.57 5.94 -19.87
C HIS A 401 12.12 7.26 -20.52
N LEU A 402 10.93 7.76 -20.18
CA LEU A 402 10.44 9.06 -20.65
C LEU A 402 11.34 10.22 -20.20
N GLU A 403 11.82 10.22 -18.96
CA GLU A 403 12.80 11.21 -18.49
C GLU A 403 14.09 11.19 -19.33
N LYS A 404 14.64 10.01 -19.61
CA LYS A 404 15.86 9.89 -20.42
C LYS A 404 15.63 10.30 -21.88
N LEU A 405 14.47 9.94 -22.44
CA LEU A 405 14.07 10.27 -23.80
C LEU A 405 13.93 11.79 -23.98
N LEU A 406 13.28 12.47 -23.03
CA LEU A 406 12.96 13.90 -23.14
C LEU A 406 14.05 14.82 -22.56
N GLY A 407 14.89 14.27 -21.69
CA GLY A 407 15.86 15.01 -20.90
C GLY A 407 15.27 15.49 -19.56
N LYS A 408 16.05 15.30 -18.49
CA LYS A 408 15.64 15.56 -17.10
C LYS A 408 15.10 16.98 -16.87
N GLU A 409 15.75 18.01 -17.43
CA GLU A 409 15.32 19.40 -17.24
C GLU A 409 13.90 19.66 -17.78
N LYS A 410 13.54 19.06 -18.92
CA LYS A 410 12.21 19.18 -19.51
C LYS A 410 11.19 18.38 -18.70
N TRP A 411 11.60 17.18 -18.26
CA TRP A 411 10.77 16.31 -17.43
C TRP A 411 10.44 16.94 -16.07
N ASP A 412 11.40 17.62 -15.44
CA ASP A 412 11.21 18.35 -14.18
C ASP A 412 10.21 19.52 -14.30
N LYS A 413 9.95 20.02 -15.53
CA LYS A 413 8.87 20.98 -15.80
C LYS A 413 7.52 20.30 -16.05
N PHE A 414 7.53 19.05 -16.53
CA PHE A 414 6.33 18.27 -16.80
C PHE A 414 5.68 17.73 -15.51
N ILE A 415 6.48 17.24 -14.56
CA ILE A 415 6.00 16.70 -13.26
C ILE A 415 5.02 17.68 -12.57
N PRO A 416 5.40 18.93 -12.23
CA PRO A 416 4.49 19.89 -11.61
C PRO A 416 3.26 20.17 -12.48
N HIS A 417 3.43 20.27 -13.80
CA HIS A 417 2.31 20.51 -14.73
C HIS A 417 1.28 19.38 -14.67
N TYR A 418 1.71 18.11 -14.75
CA TYR A 418 0.84 16.95 -14.68
C TYR A 418 0.03 16.92 -13.38
N PHE A 419 0.73 17.01 -12.24
CA PHE A 419 0.07 16.98 -10.93
C PHE A 419 -0.81 18.21 -10.66
N THR A 420 -0.52 19.35 -11.29
CA THR A 420 -1.38 20.55 -11.19
C THR A 420 -2.64 20.39 -12.05
N LYS A 421 -2.51 19.92 -13.29
CA LYS A 421 -3.62 19.75 -14.24
C LYS A 421 -4.70 18.81 -13.71
N TYR A 422 -4.27 17.75 -13.04
CA TYR A 422 -5.14 16.67 -12.56
C TYR A 422 -5.40 16.71 -11.05
N ALA A 423 -4.98 17.76 -10.34
CA ALA A 423 -5.23 17.87 -8.91
C ALA A 423 -6.72 17.68 -8.60
N ARG A 424 -7.01 16.76 -7.67
CA ARG A 424 -8.37 16.35 -7.24
C ARG A 424 -9.20 15.64 -8.32
N LYS A 425 -8.55 15.05 -9.34
CA LYS A 425 -9.19 14.28 -10.41
C LYS A 425 -8.63 12.86 -10.49
N SER A 426 -9.28 12.05 -11.31
CA SER A 426 -8.86 10.70 -11.65
C SER A 426 -8.56 10.59 -13.13
N VAL A 427 -7.51 9.84 -13.49
CA VAL A 427 -6.82 9.89 -14.78
C VAL A 427 -6.66 8.49 -15.34
N ASP A 428 -6.91 8.32 -16.64
CA ASP A 428 -6.55 7.10 -17.36
C ASP A 428 -5.23 7.24 -18.14
N SER A 429 -4.70 6.12 -18.63
CA SER A 429 -3.41 6.11 -19.33
C SER A 429 -3.42 6.92 -20.64
N TYR A 430 -4.60 7.12 -21.24
CA TYR A 430 -4.75 7.88 -22.48
C TYR A 430 -4.71 9.39 -22.21
N GLU A 431 -5.32 9.83 -21.11
CA GLU A 431 -5.25 11.20 -20.61
C GLU A 431 -3.83 11.60 -20.21
N PHE A 432 -3.10 10.69 -19.54
CA PHE A 432 -1.66 10.86 -19.26
C PHE A 432 -0.88 11.07 -20.57
N LYS A 433 -1.02 10.15 -21.53
CA LYS A 433 -0.35 10.22 -22.84
C LYS A 433 -0.70 11.53 -23.56
N SER A 434 -1.99 11.87 -23.66
CA SER A 434 -2.45 13.10 -24.31
C SER A 434 -1.86 14.34 -23.65
N THR A 435 -1.76 14.37 -22.32
CA THR A 435 -1.15 15.50 -21.59
C THR A 435 0.32 15.65 -21.90
N LEU A 436 1.05 14.55 -22.04
CA LEU A 436 2.44 14.57 -22.42
C LEU A 436 2.63 15.19 -23.81
N PHE A 437 1.84 14.75 -24.80
CA PHE A 437 1.86 15.35 -26.14
C PHE A 437 1.48 16.83 -26.13
N SER A 438 0.42 17.22 -25.43
CA SER A 438 -0.01 18.62 -25.35
C SER A 438 1.02 19.52 -24.67
N PHE A 439 1.71 19.02 -23.63
CA PHE A 439 2.72 19.81 -22.92
C PHE A 439 3.96 20.08 -23.79
N PHE A 440 4.35 19.13 -24.63
CA PHE A 440 5.54 19.21 -25.47
C PHE A 440 5.27 19.65 -26.92
N ASP A 441 4.05 20.07 -27.26
CA ASP A 441 3.64 20.39 -28.65
C ASP A 441 4.52 21.49 -29.29
N SER A 442 4.97 22.47 -28.49
CA SER A 442 5.87 23.53 -28.94
C SER A 442 7.35 23.13 -29.05
N ASP A 443 7.72 21.95 -28.52
CA ASP A 443 9.07 21.39 -28.62
C ASP A 443 9.09 20.29 -29.68
N HIS A 444 9.53 20.66 -30.89
CA HIS A 444 9.56 19.76 -32.04
C HIS A 444 10.39 18.49 -31.80
N THR A 445 11.48 18.59 -31.03
CA THR A 445 12.35 17.44 -30.74
C THR A 445 11.62 16.48 -29.81
N ALA A 446 11.14 16.98 -28.65
CA ALA A 446 10.39 16.18 -27.70
C ALA A 446 9.15 15.53 -28.34
N THR A 447 8.38 16.30 -29.11
CA THR A 447 7.21 15.80 -29.84
C THR A 447 7.59 14.69 -30.84
N ASN A 448 8.68 14.85 -31.59
CA ASN A 448 9.12 13.81 -32.53
C ASN A 448 9.58 12.54 -31.81
N ASP A 449 10.23 12.67 -30.66
CA ASP A 449 10.67 11.51 -29.86
C ASP A 449 9.47 10.76 -29.26
N LEU A 450 8.46 11.47 -28.75
CA LEU A 450 7.21 10.88 -28.27
C LEU A 450 6.41 10.18 -29.38
N LYS A 451 6.44 10.70 -30.62
CA LYS A 451 5.80 10.06 -31.79
C LYS A 451 6.49 8.76 -32.20
N LYS A 452 7.79 8.62 -31.97
CA LYS A 452 8.57 7.41 -32.29
C LYS A 452 8.49 6.35 -31.21
N LEU A 453 8.10 6.72 -29.99
CA LEU A 453 7.93 5.78 -28.88
C LEU A 453 6.85 4.75 -29.19
N ASP A 454 7.17 3.47 -29.00
CA ASP A 454 6.22 2.37 -29.17
C ASP A 454 5.29 2.24 -27.95
N TRP A 455 4.26 3.10 -27.93
CA TRP A 455 3.27 3.13 -26.86
C TRP A 455 2.49 1.82 -26.70
N GLU A 456 2.25 1.10 -27.79
CA GLU A 456 1.49 -0.15 -27.76
C GLU A 456 2.27 -1.23 -27.00
N THR A 457 3.57 -1.34 -27.27
CA THR A 457 4.44 -2.26 -26.53
C THR A 457 4.53 -1.87 -25.06
N TRP A 458 4.75 -0.58 -24.75
CA TRP A 458 4.83 -0.13 -23.35
C TRP A 458 3.55 -0.37 -22.55
N PHE A 459 2.38 -0.12 -23.14
CA PHE A 459 1.11 -0.29 -22.45
C PHE A 459 0.64 -1.74 -22.40
N TYR A 460 0.77 -2.48 -23.51
CA TYR A 460 0.02 -3.72 -23.70
C TYR A 460 0.87 -4.96 -23.99
N ALA A 461 2.17 -4.85 -24.22
CA ALA A 461 3.02 -6.04 -24.32
C ALA A 461 3.25 -6.65 -22.92
N PRO A 462 3.07 -7.98 -22.78
CA PRO A 462 3.44 -8.69 -21.57
C PRO A 462 4.98 -8.79 -21.45
N GLY A 463 5.47 -9.30 -20.33
CA GLY A 463 6.89 -9.52 -20.10
C GLY A 463 7.68 -8.26 -19.79
N PHE A 464 8.97 -8.29 -20.11
CA PHE A 464 9.92 -7.25 -19.73
C PHE A 464 9.79 -5.98 -20.57
N PRO A 465 9.89 -4.78 -19.96
CA PRO A 465 10.19 -3.57 -20.71
C PRO A 465 11.68 -3.56 -21.15
N PRO A 466 12.09 -2.64 -22.05
CA PRO A 466 13.50 -2.38 -22.29
C PRO A 466 14.25 -2.03 -20.99
N LYS A 467 15.34 -2.75 -20.68
CA LYS A 467 16.14 -2.50 -19.48
C LYS A 467 16.94 -1.19 -19.60
N PRO A 468 16.78 -0.22 -18.70
CA PRO A 468 17.61 0.98 -18.69
C PRO A 468 19.07 0.68 -18.36
N ALA A 469 19.97 1.57 -18.80
CA ALA A 469 21.35 1.59 -18.32
C ALA A 469 21.41 2.30 -16.96
N PHE A 470 21.59 1.52 -15.89
CA PHE A 470 21.71 2.01 -14.52
C PHE A 470 23.18 2.24 -14.15
N ASP A 471 23.46 3.20 -13.26
CA ASP A 471 24.69 3.23 -12.48
C ASP A 471 24.75 2.02 -11.54
N THR A 472 25.78 1.19 -11.68
CA THR A 472 25.97 -0.06 -10.93
C THR A 472 26.92 0.08 -9.74
N SER A 473 27.49 1.27 -9.49
CA SER A 473 28.56 1.47 -8.49
C SER A 473 28.24 0.90 -7.10
N LEU A 474 27.01 1.10 -6.61
CA LEU A 474 26.57 0.59 -5.29
C LEU A 474 26.26 -0.92 -5.28
N VAL A 475 25.90 -1.51 -6.43
CA VAL A 475 25.63 -2.95 -6.53
C VAL A 475 26.92 -3.75 -6.77
N ASP A 476 27.88 -3.17 -7.50
CA ASP A 476 29.12 -3.85 -7.90
C ASP A 476 29.97 -4.25 -6.69
N VAL A 477 30.01 -3.42 -5.63
CA VAL A 477 30.71 -3.76 -4.38
C VAL A 477 30.04 -4.95 -3.67
N CYS A 478 28.72 -5.05 -3.72
CA CYS A 478 27.95 -6.15 -3.14
C CYS A 478 28.24 -7.47 -3.88
N TYR A 479 28.19 -7.42 -5.21
CA TYR A 479 28.45 -8.59 -6.05
C TYR A 479 29.91 -9.02 -6.03
N THR A 480 30.84 -8.08 -5.89
CA THR A 480 32.26 -8.39 -5.71
C THR A 480 32.48 -9.19 -4.42
N LEU A 481 31.88 -8.78 -3.30
CA LEU A 481 31.99 -9.52 -2.05
C LEU A 481 31.31 -10.89 -2.15
N ALA A 482 30.11 -10.98 -2.76
CA ALA A 482 29.45 -12.26 -2.99
C ALA A 482 30.32 -13.21 -3.82
N SER A 483 30.97 -12.72 -4.88
CA SER A 483 31.86 -13.54 -5.72
C SER A 483 33.08 -14.07 -4.95
N LYS A 484 33.61 -13.30 -3.99
CA LYS A 484 34.68 -13.75 -3.08
C LYS A 484 34.20 -14.90 -2.19
N TRP A 485 32.98 -14.81 -1.64
CA TRP A 485 32.37 -15.88 -0.85
C TRP A 485 32.08 -17.14 -1.69
N GLU A 486 31.56 -16.99 -2.91
CA GLU A 486 31.31 -18.11 -3.83
C GLU A 486 32.60 -18.84 -4.23
N SER A 487 33.67 -18.07 -4.48
CA SER A 487 34.99 -18.60 -4.79
C SER A 487 35.62 -19.30 -3.57
N TRP A 488 35.46 -18.73 -2.37
CA TRP A 488 35.90 -19.36 -1.12
C TRP A 488 35.24 -20.74 -0.96
N SER A 489 33.90 -20.81 -1.06
CA SER A 489 33.16 -22.05 -0.82
C SER A 489 33.43 -23.14 -1.85
N SER A 490 33.88 -22.75 -3.05
CA SER A 490 34.19 -23.67 -4.16
C SER A 490 35.67 -24.06 -4.23
N SER A 491 36.53 -23.45 -3.41
CA SER A 491 37.97 -23.70 -3.42
C SER A 491 38.39 -24.79 -2.44
N ASP A 492 39.34 -25.65 -2.83
CA ASP A 492 40.00 -26.65 -1.96
C ASP A 492 40.95 -25.99 -0.92
N GLY A 493 40.61 -24.80 -0.42
CA GLY A 493 41.41 -24.02 0.54
C GLY A 493 42.46 -23.08 -0.09
N SER A 494 42.33 -22.74 -1.38
CA SER A 494 43.26 -21.84 -2.09
C SER A 494 42.84 -20.36 -2.13
N SER A 495 41.71 -19.99 -1.50
CA SER A 495 41.26 -18.61 -1.44
C SER A 495 42.07 -17.78 -0.44
N MET A 496 42.60 -16.64 -0.86
CA MET A 496 43.28 -15.66 0.02
C MET A 496 42.31 -14.66 0.68
N PHE A 497 41.02 -14.77 0.38
CA PHE A 497 40.02 -13.95 1.06
C PHE A 497 39.98 -14.35 2.54
N GLU A 498 39.78 -13.41 3.45
CA GLU A 498 39.48 -13.67 4.87
C GLU A 498 38.35 -12.71 5.29
N PRO A 499 37.12 -13.21 5.54
CA PRO A 499 36.00 -12.36 5.91
C PRO A 499 36.29 -11.55 7.18
N SER A 500 36.02 -10.26 7.13
CA SER A 500 36.20 -9.36 8.27
C SER A 500 35.21 -8.20 8.23
N LYS A 501 34.93 -7.59 9.39
CA LYS A 501 33.97 -6.49 9.49
C LYS A 501 34.19 -5.35 8.49
N SER A 502 35.43 -5.08 8.08
CA SER A 502 35.76 -4.04 7.10
C SER A 502 35.21 -4.28 5.69
N ASP A 503 34.83 -5.53 5.35
CA ASP A 503 34.30 -5.85 4.02
C ASP A 503 32.98 -5.12 3.70
N ILE A 504 32.20 -4.81 4.74
CA ILE A 504 30.89 -4.15 4.65
C ILE A 504 30.86 -2.80 5.37
N GLU A 505 32.03 -2.24 5.70
CA GLU A 505 32.10 -0.95 6.39
C GLU A 505 31.53 0.16 5.51
N GLY A 506 30.61 0.95 6.07
CA GLY A 506 29.92 2.02 5.37
C GLY A 506 28.78 1.56 4.44
N TRP A 507 28.45 0.27 4.40
CA TRP A 507 27.31 -0.21 3.63
C TRP A 507 25.97 0.15 4.28
N THR A 508 25.00 0.50 3.45
CA THR A 508 23.59 0.60 3.83
C THR A 508 22.97 -0.78 4.06
N ALA A 509 21.82 -0.84 4.74
CA ALA A 509 21.08 -2.08 4.90
C ALA A 509 20.70 -2.69 3.54
N ASN A 510 20.36 -1.85 2.55
CA ASN A 510 20.01 -2.30 1.20
C ASN A 510 21.20 -2.97 0.48
N GLN A 511 22.43 -2.48 0.66
CA GLN A 511 23.63 -3.15 0.13
C GLN A 511 23.86 -4.52 0.78
N VAL A 512 23.67 -4.62 2.09
CA VAL A 512 23.73 -5.89 2.81
C VAL A 512 22.65 -6.87 2.31
N VAL A 513 21.43 -6.39 2.09
CA VAL A 513 20.32 -7.19 1.54
C VAL A 513 20.67 -7.71 0.15
N VAL A 514 21.15 -6.86 -0.75
CA VAL A 514 21.59 -7.25 -2.10
C VAL A 514 22.69 -8.30 -2.05
N PHE A 515 23.68 -8.13 -1.18
CA PHE A 515 24.74 -9.11 -0.98
C PHE A 515 24.18 -10.46 -0.51
N LEU A 516 23.32 -10.49 0.51
CA LEU A 516 22.74 -11.72 1.04
C LEU A 516 21.78 -12.40 0.06
N GLU A 517 21.04 -11.64 -0.75
CA GLU A 517 20.21 -12.20 -1.83
C GLU A 517 21.08 -12.83 -2.91
N ARG A 518 22.19 -12.18 -3.29
CA ARG A 518 23.16 -12.76 -4.23
C ARG A 518 23.77 -14.06 -3.71
N VAL A 519 24.07 -14.16 -2.41
CA VAL A 519 24.54 -15.39 -1.76
C VAL A 519 23.48 -16.51 -1.80
N GLN A 520 22.20 -16.17 -1.65
CA GLN A 520 21.12 -17.14 -1.79
C GLN A 520 21.01 -17.71 -3.20
N ASP A 521 21.45 -16.97 -4.22
CA ASP A 521 21.42 -17.35 -5.64
C ASP A 521 22.62 -18.21 -6.09
N PHE A 522 23.63 -18.47 -5.24
CA PHE A 522 24.76 -19.34 -5.60
C PHE A 522 24.30 -20.72 -6.05
N GLU A 523 25.01 -21.40 -6.95
CA GLU A 523 24.62 -22.76 -7.38
C GLU A 523 24.67 -23.74 -6.19
N GLN A 524 25.76 -23.69 -5.43
CA GLN A 524 25.94 -24.46 -4.19
C GLN A 524 25.71 -23.55 -2.98
N ALA A 525 24.97 -24.04 -1.98
CA ALA A 525 24.82 -23.33 -0.72
C ALA A 525 26.15 -23.31 0.03
N LEU A 526 26.37 -22.25 0.83
CA LEU A 526 27.50 -22.19 1.75
C LEU A 526 27.49 -23.35 2.76
N SER A 527 28.67 -23.71 3.28
CA SER A 527 28.77 -24.63 4.42
C SER A 527 28.19 -24.00 5.69
N LYS A 528 27.89 -24.82 6.70
CA LYS A 528 27.36 -24.31 7.98
C LYS A 528 28.39 -23.43 8.68
N GLU A 529 29.65 -23.85 8.64
CA GLU A 529 30.79 -23.15 9.21
C GLU A 529 31.00 -21.77 8.53
N ASP A 530 30.77 -21.68 7.23
CA ASP A 530 30.84 -20.42 6.49
C ASP A 530 29.67 -19.49 6.81
N VAL A 531 28.44 -20.02 6.98
CA VAL A 531 27.29 -19.23 7.43
C VAL A 531 27.51 -18.68 8.83
N GLU A 532 27.96 -19.50 9.77
CA GLU A 532 28.29 -19.08 11.13
C GLU A 532 29.38 -18.01 11.14
N ARG A 533 30.43 -18.19 10.31
CA ARG A 533 31.50 -17.20 10.13
C ARG A 533 30.95 -15.88 9.59
N MET A 534 30.14 -15.92 8.53
CA MET A 534 29.50 -14.73 7.96
C MET A 534 28.67 -13.98 9.01
N GLY A 535 27.82 -14.72 9.75
CA GLY A 535 26.98 -14.14 10.80
C GLY A 535 27.78 -13.50 11.93
N LYS A 536 28.94 -14.07 12.27
CA LYS A 536 29.85 -13.56 13.31
C LYS A 536 30.63 -12.33 12.83
N GLU A 537 31.33 -12.43 11.70
CA GLU A 537 32.24 -11.37 11.24
C GLU A 537 31.49 -10.11 10.77
N TYR A 538 30.29 -10.28 10.20
CA TYR A 538 29.44 -9.18 9.74
C TYR A 538 28.32 -8.80 10.72
N GLY A 539 28.11 -9.57 11.79
CA GLY A 539 27.13 -9.27 12.83
C GLY A 539 25.66 -9.47 12.44
N PHE A 540 25.36 -10.15 11.33
CA PHE A 540 23.99 -10.32 10.83
C PHE A 540 23.07 -11.09 11.79
N ALA A 541 23.60 -12.03 12.56
CA ALA A 541 22.82 -12.83 13.50
C ALA A 541 22.20 -12.01 14.65
N LYS A 542 22.74 -10.80 14.93
CA LYS A 542 22.28 -9.90 16.00
C LYS A 542 21.67 -8.60 15.47
N ASN A 543 21.49 -8.48 14.16
CA ASN A 543 20.98 -7.25 13.56
C ASN A 543 19.48 -7.09 13.85
N GLY A 544 19.07 -5.88 14.29
CA GLY A 544 17.67 -5.55 14.58
C GLY A 544 16.83 -5.26 13.33
N ASN A 545 17.47 -4.95 12.20
CA ASN A 545 16.81 -4.71 10.94
C ASN A 545 16.27 -6.02 10.34
N VAL A 546 14.94 -6.13 10.26
CA VAL A 546 14.28 -7.35 9.79
C VAL A 546 14.60 -7.69 8.32
N GLU A 547 14.87 -6.68 7.48
CA GLU A 547 15.26 -6.91 6.08
C GLU A 547 16.58 -7.68 6.07
N VAL A 548 17.60 -7.23 6.82
CA VAL A 548 18.92 -7.89 6.90
C VAL A 548 18.83 -9.27 7.54
N VAL A 549 18.29 -9.36 8.76
CA VAL A 549 18.30 -10.63 9.51
C VAL A 549 17.47 -11.72 8.82
N SER A 550 16.35 -11.36 8.16
CA SER A 550 15.54 -12.34 7.43
C SER A 550 16.29 -12.96 6.25
N ARG A 551 17.08 -12.18 5.50
CA ARG A 551 17.92 -12.71 4.41
C ARG A 551 19.05 -13.59 4.93
N TYR A 552 19.71 -13.18 6.02
CA TYR A 552 20.76 -13.99 6.65
C TYR A 552 20.22 -15.35 7.12
N LEU A 553 19.05 -15.35 7.78
CA LEU A 553 18.39 -16.60 8.16
C LEU A 553 18.03 -17.44 6.92
N GLY A 554 17.61 -16.82 5.82
CA GLY A 554 17.37 -17.51 4.55
C GLY A 554 18.61 -18.19 3.98
N VAL A 555 19.78 -17.54 4.05
CA VAL A 555 21.08 -18.14 3.69
C VAL A 555 21.34 -19.38 4.54
N GLY A 556 21.20 -19.30 5.87
CA GLY A 556 21.43 -20.43 6.76
C GLY A 556 20.43 -21.58 6.59
N LEU A 557 19.15 -21.28 6.35
CA LEU A 557 18.12 -22.29 6.05
C LEU A 557 18.45 -23.02 4.75
N ARG A 558 18.94 -22.31 3.73
CA ARG A 558 19.41 -22.92 2.48
C ARG A 558 20.62 -23.83 2.69
N ALA A 559 21.56 -23.41 3.55
CA ALA A 559 22.72 -24.21 3.97
C ALA A 559 22.37 -25.37 4.92
N LYS A 560 21.10 -25.50 5.35
CA LYS A 560 20.63 -26.47 6.35
C LYS A 560 21.42 -26.38 7.66
N ASP A 561 21.77 -25.16 8.05
CA ASP A 561 22.44 -24.86 9.32
C ASP A 561 21.43 -24.87 10.47
N PRO A 562 21.49 -25.84 11.42
CA PRO A 562 20.57 -25.89 12.55
C PRO A 562 20.65 -24.67 13.47
N ALA A 563 21.77 -23.93 13.48
CA ALA A 563 21.95 -22.77 14.34
C ALA A 563 20.95 -21.64 14.02
N VAL A 564 20.43 -21.57 12.78
CA VAL A 564 19.45 -20.55 12.38
C VAL A 564 17.99 -20.98 12.54
N TYR A 565 17.70 -22.25 12.85
CA TYR A 565 16.32 -22.76 12.90
C TYR A 565 15.53 -22.13 14.06
N GLY A 566 16.12 -22.11 15.25
CA GLY A 566 15.57 -21.44 16.44
C GLY A 566 15.35 -19.94 16.22
N PRO A 567 16.38 -19.18 15.83
CA PRO A 567 16.24 -17.76 15.48
C PRO A 567 15.16 -17.47 14.42
N THR A 568 15.01 -18.34 13.42
CA THR A 568 13.93 -18.23 12.42
C THR A 568 12.56 -18.38 13.07
N ALA A 569 12.38 -19.41 13.92
CA ALA A 569 11.13 -19.62 14.63
C ALA A 569 10.78 -18.46 15.58
N GLU A 570 11.79 -17.85 16.22
CA GLU A 570 11.60 -16.67 17.07
C GLU A 570 11.19 -15.42 16.28
N LEU A 571 11.84 -15.15 15.14
CA LEU A 571 11.49 -14.02 14.28
C LEU A 571 10.06 -14.15 13.74
N LEU A 572 9.68 -15.36 13.32
CA LEU A 572 8.32 -15.67 12.86
C LEU A 572 7.26 -15.37 13.93
N GLY A 573 7.58 -15.49 15.22
CA GLY A 573 6.66 -15.14 16.31
C GLY A 573 6.54 -13.63 16.60
N LYS A 574 7.32 -12.78 15.93
CA LYS A 574 7.40 -11.33 16.19
C LYS A 574 6.94 -10.46 15.03
N VAL A 575 6.88 -11.01 13.81
CA VAL A 575 6.62 -10.25 12.58
C VAL A 575 5.43 -10.88 11.84
N GLY A 576 4.47 -10.05 11.41
CA GLY A 576 3.29 -10.47 10.65
C GLY A 576 3.33 -10.17 9.16
N ARG A 577 4.29 -9.35 8.70
CA ARG A 577 4.42 -8.92 7.31
C ARG A 577 4.72 -10.11 6.39
N MET A 578 3.85 -10.35 5.42
CA MET A 578 3.90 -11.56 4.57
C MET A 578 5.19 -11.69 3.76
N LYS A 579 5.83 -10.55 3.43
CA LYS A 579 7.15 -10.47 2.79
C LYS A 579 8.21 -11.31 3.51
N PHE A 580 8.15 -11.40 4.85
CA PHE A 580 9.10 -12.18 5.65
C PHE A 580 8.51 -13.51 6.10
N VAL A 581 7.26 -13.49 6.57
CA VAL A 581 6.62 -14.65 7.20
C VAL A 581 6.53 -15.84 6.24
N ARG A 582 6.01 -15.61 5.02
CA ARG A 582 5.75 -16.72 4.08
C ARG A 582 7.04 -17.38 3.58
N PRO A 583 8.06 -16.65 3.08
CA PRO A 583 9.30 -17.27 2.63
C PRO A 583 10.01 -18.04 3.75
N LEU A 584 10.09 -17.47 4.96
CA LEU A 584 10.76 -18.12 6.10
C LEU A 584 10.02 -19.39 6.54
N PHE A 585 8.68 -19.40 6.61
CA PHE A 585 7.94 -20.64 6.89
C PHE A 585 8.15 -21.71 5.81
N ARG A 586 8.15 -21.33 4.52
CA ARG A 586 8.41 -22.27 3.42
C ARG A 586 9.80 -22.87 3.52
N GLN A 587 10.81 -22.06 3.82
CA GLN A 587 12.19 -22.51 3.97
C GLN A 587 12.36 -23.38 5.22
N LEU A 588 11.85 -22.94 6.38
CA LEU A 588 11.88 -23.71 7.63
C LEU A 588 11.16 -25.05 7.48
N ASN A 589 10.00 -25.09 6.84
CA ASN A 589 9.26 -26.33 6.60
C ASN A 589 10.02 -27.35 5.72
N LYS A 590 10.93 -26.89 4.85
CA LYS A 590 11.79 -27.77 4.04
C LYS A 590 12.91 -28.43 4.84
N VAL A 591 13.39 -27.78 5.90
CA VAL A 591 14.57 -28.23 6.66
C VAL A 591 14.24 -28.80 8.05
N ASP A 592 13.16 -28.31 8.67
CA ASP A 592 12.59 -28.80 9.92
C ASP A 592 11.07 -28.55 9.95
N ARG A 593 10.32 -29.49 9.35
CA ARG A 593 8.86 -29.45 9.32
C ARG A 593 8.24 -29.45 10.72
N LYS A 594 8.83 -30.17 11.69
CA LYS A 594 8.27 -30.26 13.04
C LYS A 594 8.31 -28.89 13.70
N LEU A 595 9.46 -28.22 13.67
CA LEU A 595 9.60 -26.87 14.21
C LEU A 595 8.74 -25.84 13.47
N ALA A 596 8.61 -25.95 12.14
CA ALA A 596 7.73 -25.07 11.36
C ALA A 596 6.26 -25.19 11.81
N VAL A 597 5.76 -26.42 11.95
CA VAL A 597 4.38 -26.69 12.42
C VAL A 597 4.19 -26.22 13.86
N GLU A 598 5.09 -26.54 14.77
CA GLU A 598 5.03 -26.10 16.17
C GLU A 598 5.05 -24.57 16.28
N THR A 599 5.87 -23.91 15.47
CA THR A 599 5.96 -22.45 15.42
C THR A 599 4.68 -21.83 14.87
N PHE A 600 4.12 -22.39 13.81
CA PHE A 600 2.83 -21.93 13.29
C PHE A 600 1.72 -22.10 14.31
N GLU A 601 1.55 -23.29 14.90
CA GLU A 601 0.48 -23.56 15.86
C GLU A 601 0.55 -22.66 17.09
N ARG A 602 1.77 -22.37 17.57
CA ARG A 602 2.01 -21.45 18.69
C ARG A 602 1.67 -19.99 18.36
N ASN A 603 1.85 -19.56 17.12
CA ASN A 603 1.71 -18.15 16.71
C ASN A 603 0.54 -17.88 15.75
N LYS A 604 -0.28 -18.88 15.39
CA LYS A 604 -1.34 -18.72 14.39
C LYS A 604 -2.33 -17.61 14.74
N ASP A 605 -2.59 -17.40 16.02
CA ASP A 605 -3.50 -16.36 16.49
C ASP A 605 -2.85 -14.98 16.57
N PHE A 606 -1.53 -14.87 16.43
CA PHE A 606 -0.82 -13.59 16.27
C PHE A 606 -1.01 -13.02 14.86
N TYR A 607 -0.92 -13.86 13.82
CA TYR A 607 -0.95 -13.40 12.42
C TYR A 607 -2.30 -12.82 11.98
N HIS A 608 -2.25 -11.91 11.01
CA HIS A 608 -3.41 -11.51 10.22
C HIS A 608 -4.14 -12.72 9.63
N PRO A 609 -5.49 -12.78 9.59
CA PRO A 609 -6.24 -13.90 8.98
C PRO A 609 -5.77 -14.31 7.58
N ILE A 610 -5.58 -13.37 6.65
CA ILE A 610 -4.95 -13.59 5.32
C ILE A 610 -3.56 -14.24 5.45
N CYS A 611 -2.64 -13.64 6.22
CA CYS A 611 -1.30 -14.19 6.44
C CYS A 611 -1.37 -15.62 7.00
N ARG A 612 -2.19 -15.84 8.04
CA ARG A 612 -2.45 -17.15 8.63
C ARG A 612 -2.93 -18.18 7.60
N GLY A 613 -3.94 -17.84 6.80
CA GLY A 613 -4.49 -18.75 5.79
C GLY A 613 -3.50 -19.11 4.69
N LEU A 614 -2.70 -18.14 4.24
CA LEU A 614 -1.64 -18.38 3.25
C LEU A 614 -0.50 -19.22 3.82
N VAL A 615 -0.09 -18.98 5.07
CA VAL A 615 0.93 -19.79 5.75
C VAL A 615 0.43 -21.20 6.03
N GLU A 616 -0.84 -21.36 6.45
CA GLU A 616 -1.46 -22.68 6.62
C GLU A 616 -1.39 -23.48 5.32
N LYS A 617 -1.72 -22.85 4.18
CA LYS A 617 -1.58 -23.45 2.85
C LYS A 617 -0.12 -23.77 2.49
N ASP A 618 0.82 -22.87 2.82
CA ASP A 618 2.25 -23.07 2.55
C ASP A 618 2.84 -24.24 3.37
N ILE A 619 2.33 -24.52 4.59
CA ILE A 619 2.82 -25.60 5.47
C ILE A 619 2.08 -26.92 5.24
N PHE A 620 0.75 -26.88 5.13
CA PHE A 620 -0.10 -28.07 5.12
C PHE A 620 -0.64 -28.45 3.72
N GLY A 621 -0.45 -27.59 2.72
CA GLY A 621 -1.02 -27.78 1.38
C GLY A 621 -2.44 -27.24 1.25
N LYS A 622 -3.06 -27.41 0.08
CA LYS A 622 -4.50 -27.15 -0.08
C LYS A 622 -5.26 -28.25 0.69
N LYS A 623 -6.14 -27.85 1.61
CA LYS A 623 -7.19 -28.75 2.13
C LYS A 623 -8.20 -29.04 1.04
#